data_AF-A0A645JIF4-F1
#
_entry.id   AF-A0A645JIF4-F1
#
_cell.length_a   1.000
_cell.length_b   1.000
_cell.length_c   1.000
_cell.angle_alpha   90.00
_cell.angle_beta   90.00
_cell.angle_gamma   90.00
#
_symmetry.space_group_name_H-M   'P 1'
#
loop_
_entity.id
_entity.type
_entity.pdbx_description
1 polymer ?
#
loop_
_entity_poly.entity_id
_entity_poly.type
_entity_poly.pdbx_seq_one_letter_code
_entity_poly.pdbx_strand_id
1 'polypeptide(L)' 'MTLWPFPNKAFENLNCKALLTVEMSMGQMVEDVKTAVEFKHPVHFVGRVGGMIPEPVMIVDKAREIMGGVR' A
#
# COMPACT_ATOMS: atom_id res chain seq x y z
N MET A 1 16.81 -9.30 -9.15
CA MET A 1 16.34 -8.29 -8.15
C MET A 1 14.84 -8.15 -8.39
N THR A 2 13.97 -8.72 -7.56
CA THR A 2 12.62 -9.11 -8.05
C THR A 2 11.52 -8.11 -7.77
N LEU A 3 10.92 -7.64 -8.87
CA LEU A 3 9.53 -7.20 -9.01
C LEU A 3 8.61 -8.39 -9.39
N TRP A 4 9.19 -9.42 -10.03
CA TRP A 4 8.56 -10.69 -10.37
C TRP A 4 9.55 -11.86 -10.13
N PRO A 5 9.11 -13.04 -9.65
CA PRO A 5 7.75 -13.33 -9.15
C PRO A 5 7.38 -12.49 -7.92
N PHE A 6 6.11 -12.10 -7.82
CA PHE A 6 5.63 -11.30 -6.69
C PHE A 6 5.78 -12.08 -5.37
N PRO A 7 6.29 -11.45 -4.28
CA PRO A 7 6.68 -12.17 -3.07
C PRO A 7 5.48 -12.48 -2.15
N ASN A 8 4.54 -13.30 -2.61
CA ASN A 8 3.32 -13.65 -1.86
C ASN A 8 3.59 -14.14 -0.43
N LYS A 9 4.67 -14.91 -0.22
CA LYS A 9 5.05 -15.43 1.10
C LYS A 9 5.31 -14.33 2.14
N ALA A 10 5.72 -13.13 1.72
CA ALA A 10 5.95 -12.01 2.64
C ALA A 10 4.64 -11.45 3.22
N PHE A 11 3.50 -11.77 2.60
CA PHE A 11 2.17 -11.33 3.02
C PHE A 11 1.44 -12.38 3.87
N GLU A 12 2.05 -13.55 4.09
CA GLU A 12 1.52 -14.56 5.00
C GLU A 12 1.64 -14.10 6.46
N ASN A 13 0.60 -14.36 7.28
CA ASN A 13 0.58 -14.07 8.72
C ASN A 13 0.75 -12.58 9.12
N LEU A 14 0.34 -11.65 8.27
CA LEU A 14 0.32 -10.23 8.61
C LEU A 14 -0.65 -9.95 9.76
N ASN A 15 -0.14 -9.42 10.86
CA ASN A 15 -0.96 -8.92 11.98
C ASN A 15 -1.15 -7.40 11.85
N CYS A 16 -1.94 -6.97 10.87
CA CYS A 16 -2.23 -5.57 10.61
C CYS A 16 -3.73 -5.35 10.39
N LYS A 17 -4.20 -4.12 10.67
CA LYS A 17 -5.59 -3.74 10.41
C LYS A 17 -5.84 -3.32 8.96
N ALA A 18 -4.82 -2.78 8.31
CA ALA A 18 -4.86 -2.25 6.96
C ALA A 18 -3.45 -2.18 6.38
N LEU A 19 -3.36 -2.13 5.05
CA LEU A 19 -2.13 -1.94 4.28
C LEU A 19 -2.22 -0.65 3.49
N LEU A 20 -1.09 0.02 3.31
CA LEU A 20 -0.97 1.23 2.51
C LEU A 20 0.14 1.04 1.47
N THR A 21 -0.22 1.00 0.19
CA THR A 21 0.74 0.98 -0.92
C THR A 21 1.05 2.41 -1.35
N VAL A 22 2.34 2.75 -1.39
CA VAL A 22 2.79 4.07 -1.84
C VAL A 22 3.58 3.87 -3.12
N GLU A 23 3.10 4.44 -4.23
CA GLU A 23 3.70 4.23 -5.54
C GLU A 23 3.87 5.54 -6.30
N MET A 24 4.92 5.60 -7.13
CA MET A 24 5.10 6.64 -8.15
C MET A 24 4.45 6.26 -9.48
N SER A 25 3.33 5.52 -9.40
CA SER A 25 2.62 4.92 -10.52
C SER A 25 1.11 5.13 -10.37
N MET A 26 0.30 4.68 -11.34
CA MET A 26 -1.17 4.64 -11.24
C MET A 26 -1.69 3.34 -10.59
N GLY A 27 -0.93 2.76 -9.66
CA GLY A 27 -1.33 1.52 -8.97
C GLY A 27 -0.97 0.27 -9.75
N GLN A 28 0.27 0.19 -10.26
CA GLN A 28 0.74 -0.96 -11.02
C GLN A 28 0.84 -2.22 -10.14
N MET A 29 1.07 -2.08 -8.84
CA MET A 29 1.27 -3.21 -7.92
C MET A 29 0.18 -3.37 -6.87
N VAL A 30 -0.76 -2.42 -6.79
CA VAL A 30 -1.83 -2.45 -5.78
C VAL A 30 -2.69 -3.71 -5.89
N GLU A 31 -2.95 -4.18 -7.12
CA GLU A 31 -3.73 -5.39 -7.36
C GLU A 31 -2.95 -6.66 -6.99
N ASP A 32 -1.64 -6.69 -7.21
CA ASP A 32 -0.79 -7.78 -6.73
C ASP A 32 -0.78 -7.85 -5.21
N VAL A 33 -0.68 -6.70 -4.52
CA VAL A 33 -0.74 -6.63 -3.06
C VAL A 33 -2.10 -7.11 -2.54
N LYS A 34 -3.21 -6.68 -3.16
CA LYS A 34 -4.57 -7.15 -2.82
C LYS A 34 -4.71 -8.66 -2.98
N THR A 35 -4.17 -9.18 -4.08
CA THR A 35 -4.17 -10.62 -4.38
C THR A 35 -3.30 -11.40 -3.39
N ALA A 36 -2.12 -10.89 -3.04
CA ALA A 36 -1.18 -11.53 -2.13
C ALA A 36 -1.70 -11.64 -0.69
N VAL A 37 -2.59 -10.73 -0.28
CA VAL A 37 -3.29 -10.81 1.01
C VAL A 37 -4.65 -11.50 0.93
N GLU A 38 -4.99 -12.07 -0.22
CA GLU A 38 -6.28 -12.72 -0.47
C GLU A 38 -7.48 -11.83 -0.09
N PHE A 39 -7.33 -10.51 -0.26
CA PHE A 39 -8.32 -9.50 0.15
C PHE A 39 -8.71 -9.52 1.65
N LYS A 40 -7.91 -10.18 2.51
CA LYS A 40 -8.17 -10.29 3.97
C LYS A 40 -7.98 -8.98 4.72
N HIS A 41 -7.15 -8.09 4.19
CA HIS A 41 -6.85 -6.79 4.77
C HIS A 41 -7.24 -5.69 3.78
N PRO A 42 -7.83 -4.56 4.23
CA PRO A 42 -8.06 -3.42 3.36
C PRO A 42 -6.72 -2.87 2.88
N VAL A 43 -6.58 -2.73 1.57
CA VAL A 43 -5.39 -2.17 0.90
C VAL A 43 -5.73 -0.78 0.38
N HIS A 44 -5.07 0.23 0.92
CA HIS A 44 -5.16 1.63 0.53
C HIS A 44 -3.99 2.00 -0.36
N PHE A 45 -4.15 3.06 -1.14
CA PHE A 45 -3.18 3.48 -2.14
C PHE A 45 -2.87 4.98 -2.03
N VAL A 46 -1.60 5.34 -2.12
CA VAL A 46 -1.09 6.70 -2.31
C VAL A 46 -0.24 6.70 -3.56
N GLY A 47 -0.80 7.24 -4.64
CA GLY A 47 -0.11 7.38 -5.93
C GLY A 47 0.37 8.80 -6.16
N ARG A 48 1.56 8.95 -6.72
CA ARG A 48 1.98 10.17 -7.43
C ARG A 48 2.40 9.80 -8.84
N VAL A 49 1.98 10.59 -9.83
CA VAL A 49 2.31 10.39 -11.25
C VAL A 49 3.17 11.55 -11.76
N GLY A 50 3.86 11.34 -12.89
CA GLY A 50 4.63 12.40 -13.54
C GLY A 50 5.99 12.71 -12.91
N GLY A 51 6.65 11.72 -12.30
CA GLY A 51 7.97 11.89 -11.69
C GLY A 51 7.96 12.62 -10.34
N MET A 52 6.78 12.93 -9.80
CA MET A 52 6.65 13.55 -8.49
C MET A 52 6.84 12.51 -7.38
N ILE A 53 7.75 12.79 -6.45
CA ILE A 53 8.03 11.95 -5.30
C ILE A 53 6.91 12.16 -4.26
N PRO A 54 6.31 11.09 -3.70
CA PRO A 54 5.34 11.21 -2.62
C PRO A 54 6.01 11.89 -1.41
N GLU A 55 5.46 13.03 -0.98
CA GLU A 55 5.96 13.70 0.20
C GLU A 55 5.64 12.87 1.46
N PRO A 56 6.58 12.79 2.43
CA PRO A 56 6.35 12.05 3.67
C PRO A 56 5.08 12.47 4.41
N VAL A 57 4.74 13.77 4.39
CA VAL A 57 3.54 14.30 5.03
C VAL A 57 2.26 13.66 4.48
N MET A 58 2.17 13.45 3.17
CA MET A 58 1.00 12.82 2.57
C MET A 58 0.82 11.36 2.98
N ILE A 59 1.93 10.62 3.09
CA ILE A 59 1.90 9.22 3.53
C ILE A 59 1.40 9.17 4.98
N VAL A 60 1.92 10.05 5.84
CA VAL A 60 1.52 10.14 7.24
C VAL A 60 0.05 10.55 7.37
N ASP A 61 -0.41 11.55 6.62
CA ASP A 61 -1.79 12.01 6.68
C ASP A 61 -2.75 10.93 6.18
N LYS A 62 -2.39 10.20 5.12
CA LYS A 62 -3.19 9.06 4.67
C LYS A 62 -3.22 7.94 5.70
N ALA A 63 -2.08 7.63 6.33
CA ALA A 63 -2.03 6.64 7.40
C ALA A 63 -2.92 7.04 8.59
N ARG A 64 -2.92 8.33 8.98
CA ARG A 64 -3.80 8.86 10.03
C ARG A 64 -5.28 8.73 9.68
N GLU A 65 -5.65 9.02 8.44
CA GLU A 65 -7.02 8.84 7.93
C GLU A 65 -7.46 7.37 8.06
N ILE A 66 -6.61 6.42 7.61
CA ILE A 66 -6.87 4.98 7.66
C ILE A 66 -7.00 4.48 9.10
N MET A 67 -6.17 4.99 10.00
CA MET A 67 -6.21 4.62 11.43
C MET A 67 -7.44 5.16 12.16
N GLY A 68 -8.32 5.90 11.49
CA GLY A 68 -9.58 6.41 12.01
C GLY A 68 -9.59 7.87 12.42
N GLY A 69 -8.49 8.61 12.17
CA GLY A 69 -8.35 10.02 12.53
C GLY A 69 -8.40 10.27 14.04
N VAL A 70 -7.57 11.19 14.52
CA VAL A 70 -7.82 11.78 15.84
C VAL A 70 -9.17 12.49 15.75
N ARG A 71 -10.03 12.19 16.72
CA ARG A 71 -11.36 12.77 16.94
C ARG A 71 -11.40 14.29 16.73
#